data_AF-A0A3D2HNN9-F1
#
_entry.id   AF-A0A3D2HNN9-F1
#
_cell.length_a   1.000
_cell.length_b   1.000
_cell.length_c   1.000
_cell.angle_alpha   90.00
_cell.angle_beta   90.00
_cell.angle_gamma   90.00
#
_symmetry.space_group_name_H-M   'P 1'
#
loop_
_entity.id
_entity.type
_entity.pdbx_description
1 polymer ?
#
loop_
_entity_poly.entity_id
_entity_poly.type
_entity_poly.pdbx_seq_one_letter_code
_entity_poly.pdbx_strand_id
1 'polypeptide(L)'
;VGGGIPIIRPMSQCLVANIVYEIAGILNGTTNFILTKMIEDGMQFEDALKLAQDLGFAERNPAADIEGHDACRKICILASLAFGKHVYPDSVHTEGITNITLEDVKYAEAFNCVIKLIGKVKRLDSGKIDILVAPMFVPNMSQLANIDNEFNGIMVRGDCTGDVVFYGKGAGK
;
A
#
# COMPACT_ATOMS: atom_id res chain seq x y z
N VAL A 1 0.21 -6.43 -10.93
CA VAL A 1 -0.53 -6.25 -9.65
C VAL A 1 -0.22 -7.45 -8.76
N GLY A 2 0.29 -7.22 -7.55
CA GLY A 2 0.47 -8.24 -6.50
C GLY A 2 1.72 -9.11 -6.54
N GLY A 3 2.53 -9.10 -7.59
CA GLY A 3 3.66 -10.02 -7.72
C GLY A 3 3.17 -11.47 -7.69
N GLY A 4 3.51 -12.20 -6.63
CA GLY A 4 3.02 -13.55 -6.35
C GLY A 4 1.65 -13.62 -5.67
N ILE A 5 1.09 -12.50 -5.22
CA ILE A 5 -0.21 -12.47 -4.54
C ILE A 5 -1.33 -12.64 -5.58
N PRO A 6 -2.13 -13.73 -5.52
CA PRO A 6 -3.22 -13.93 -6.46
C PRO A 6 -4.39 -13.01 -6.06
N ILE A 7 -4.35 -11.74 -6.44
CA ILE A 7 -5.45 -10.79 -6.14
C ILE A 7 -6.41 -10.61 -7.31
N ILE A 8 -5.91 -10.66 -8.55
CA ILE A 8 -6.75 -10.43 -9.74
C ILE A 8 -7.83 -11.50 -9.85
N ARG A 9 -7.49 -12.78 -9.64
CA ARG A 9 -8.41 -13.91 -9.78
C ARG A 9 -9.48 -13.94 -8.68
N PRO A 10 -9.16 -13.77 -7.38
CA PRO A 10 -10.19 -13.64 -6.36
C PRO A 10 -11.11 -12.44 -6.59
N MET A 11 -10.56 -11.29 -7.01
CA MET A 11 -11.37 -10.12 -7.35
C MET A 11 -12.32 -10.39 -8.53
N SER A 12 -11.85 -11.05 -9.59
CA SER A 12 -12.63 -11.26 -10.82
C SER A 12 -13.50 -12.52 -10.85
N GLN A 13 -13.31 -13.47 -9.93
CA GLN A 13 -14.06 -14.74 -9.92
C GLN A 13 -14.74 -15.03 -8.57
N CYS A 14 -14.10 -14.72 -7.45
CA CYS A 14 -14.59 -15.10 -6.12
C CYS A 14 -15.40 -13.97 -5.46
N LEU A 15 -15.07 -12.72 -5.75
CA LEU A 15 -15.68 -11.54 -5.15
C LEU A 15 -16.70 -10.85 -6.05
N VAL A 16 -16.97 -11.39 -7.25
CA VAL A 16 -17.96 -10.83 -8.20
C VAL A 16 -19.36 -10.71 -7.61
N ALA A 17 -19.74 -11.62 -6.70
CA ALA A 17 -21.03 -11.59 -6.04
C ALA A 17 -21.10 -10.63 -4.85
N ASN A 18 -19.96 -10.06 -4.41
CA ASN A 18 -19.88 -9.18 -3.25
C ASN A 18 -19.84 -7.71 -3.67
N ILE A 19 -20.45 -6.86 -2.86
CA ILE A 19 -20.27 -5.42 -2.98
C ILE A 19 -18.97 -5.06 -2.25
N VAL A 20 -17.94 -4.70 -3.01
CA VAL A 20 -16.69 -4.16 -2.44
C VAL A 20 -16.95 -2.73 -1.97
N TYR A 21 -16.68 -2.46 -0.70
CA TYR A 21 -16.79 -1.12 -0.10
C TYR A 21 -15.45 -0.37 -0.13
N GLU A 22 -14.36 -1.07 0.19
CA GLU A 22 -13.04 -0.48 0.33
C GLU A 22 -11.95 -1.48 -0.04
N ILE A 23 -10.90 -0.99 -0.69
CA ILE A 23 -9.63 -1.69 -0.82
C ILE A 23 -8.56 -0.78 -0.25
N ALA A 24 -7.75 -1.30 0.65
CA ALA A 24 -6.57 -0.62 1.18
C ALA A 24 -5.38 -1.58 1.13
N GLY A 25 -4.21 -1.09 0.74
CA GLY A 25 -3.06 -1.98 0.66
C GLY A 25 -1.70 -1.31 0.60
N ILE A 26 -0.72 -2.08 1.05
CA ILE A 26 0.70 -1.85 0.85
C ILE A 26 1.06 -2.50 -0.48
N LEU A 27 1.20 -1.68 -1.51
CA LEU A 27 1.31 -2.12 -2.90
C LEU A 27 2.75 -2.09 -3.43
N ASN A 28 3.69 -1.57 -2.65
CA ASN A 28 5.09 -1.40 -3.05
C ASN A 28 6.02 -1.89 -1.93
N GLY A 29 6.76 -2.96 -2.20
CA GLY A 29 7.64 -3.60 -1.22
C GLY A 29 8.86 -2.75 -0.88
N THR A 30 9.39 -1.97 -1.82
CA THR A 30 10.57 -1.11 -1.61
C THR A 30 10.30 -0.02 -0.58
N THR A 31 9.18 0.71 -0.74
CA THR A 31 8.74 1.72 0.23
C THR A 31 8.38 1.11 1.57
N ASN A 32 7.74 -0.07 1.59
CA ASN A 32 7.44 -0.75 2.85
C ASN A 32 8.71 -1.18 3.59
N PHE A 33 9.71 -1.69 2.88
CA PHE A 33 11.01 -2.03 3.44
C PHE A 33 11.69 -0.82 4.07
N ILE A 34 11.73 0.31 3.34
CA ILE A 34 12.31 1.56 3.84
C ILE A 34 11.60 2.00 5.13
N LEU A 35 10.27 2.05 5.13
CA LEU A 35 9.50 2.43 6.32
C LEU A 35 9.71 1.46 7.49
N THR A 36 9.76 0.14 7.24
CA THR A 36 10.09 -0.85 8.27
C THR A 36 11.46 -0.57 8.88
N LYS A 37 12.48 -0.25 8.08
CA LYS A 37 13.83 0.08 8.58
C LYS A 37 13.87 1.38 9.38
N MET A 38 13.07 2.37 9.00
CA MET A 38 12.92 3.61 9.78
C MET A 38 12.22 3.35 11.12
N ILE A 39 11.23 2.45 11.16
CA ILE A 39 10.44 2.12 12.35
C ILE A 39 11.23 1.24 13.34
N GLU A 40 11.76 0.10 12.88
CA GLU A 40 12.38 -0.90 13.75
C GLU A 40 13.80 -0.51 14.17
N ASP A 41 14.58 0.01 13.22
CA ASP A 41 16.00 0.25 13.40
C ASP A 41 16.31 1.73 13.65
N GLY A 42 15.29 2.61 13.62
CA GLY A 42 15.45 4.05 13.81
C GLY A 42 16.33 4.72 12.74
N MET A 43 16.41 4.14 11.55
CA MET A 43 17.25 4.65 10.45
C MET A 43 16.64 5.91 9.84
N GLN A 44 17.49 6.86 9.43
CA GLN A 44 17.04 7.97 8.61
C GLN A 44 16.61 7.46 7.22
N PHE A 45 15.70 8.19 6.57
CA PHE A 45 15.18 7.84 5.25
C PHE A 45 16.30 7.56 4.23
N GLU A 46 17.31 8.43 4.17
CA GLU A 46 18.43 8.31 3.22
C GLU A 46 19.26 7.03 3.45
N ASP A 47 19.51 6.68 4.70
CA ASP A 47 20.25 5.47 5.08
C ASP A 47 19.45 4.21 4.76
N ALA A 48 18.15 4.21 5.07
CA ALA A 48 17.24 3.11 4.76
C ALA A 48 17.08 2.93 3.24
N LEU A 49 17.01 4.03 2.47
CA LEU A 49 16.98 3.99 1.01
C LEU A 49 18.27 3.40 0.44
N LYS A 50 19.44 3.82 0.95
CA LYS A 50 20.73 3.29 0.53
C LYS A 50 20.84 1.80 0.84
N LEU A 51 20.42 1.37 2.03
CA LEU A 51 20.37 -0.05 2.38
C LEU A 51 19.44 -0.84 1.45
N ALA A 52 18.28 -0.29 1.10
CA ALA A 52 17.38 -0.91 0.14
C ALA A 52 18.03 -1.07 -1.25
N GLN A 53 18.85 -0.11 -1.68
CA GLN A 53 19.63 -0.20 -2.93
C GLN A 53 20.72 -1.27 -2.85
N ASP A 54 21.48 -1.31 -1.75
CA ASP A 54 22.58 -2.25 -1.54
C ASP A 54 22.07 -3.71 -1.50
N LEU A 55 20.88 -3.93 -0.95
CA LEU A 55 20.20 -5.22 -0.90
C LEU A 55 19.45 -5.57 -2.21
N GLY A 56 19.39 -4.65 -3.17
CA GLY A 56 18.72 -4.84 -4.46
C GLY A 56 17.20 -4.77 -4.41
N PHE A 57 16.61 -4.20 -3.35
CA PHE A 57 15.17 -3.91 -3.26
C PHE A 57 14.78 -2.62 -3.97
N ALA A 58 15.71 -1.66 -4.09
CA ALA A 58 15.51 -0.40 -4.80
C ALA A 58 16.46 -0.29 -5.98
N GLU A 59 15.99 0.26 -7.11
CA GLU A 59 16.86 0.59 -8.23
C GLU A 59 17.69 1.85 -7.95
N ARG A 60 18.70 2.10 -8.79
CA ARG A 60 19.52 3.32 -8.70
C ARG A 60 18.69 4.59 -8.84
N ASN A 61 17.62 4.55 -9.64
CA ASN A 61 16.61 5.61 -9.70
C ASN A 61 15.30 5.10 -9.08
N PRO A 62 15.10 5.29 -7.76
CA PRO A 62 13.96 4.74 -7.03
C PRO A 62 12.70 5.62 -7.10
N ALA A 63 12.68 6.68 -7.92
CA ALA A 63 11.61 7.69 -7.94
C ALA A 63 10.22 7.08 -8.12
N ALA A 64 10.07 6.06 -8.98
CA ALA A 64 8.79 5.40 -9.20
C ALA A 64 8.22 4.73 -7.94
N ASP A 65 9.09 4.27 -7.04
CA ASP A 65 8.72 3.64 -5.78
C ASP A 65 8.48 4.69 -4.71
N ILE A 66 9.49 5.52 -4.41
CA ILE A 66 9.48 6.43 -3.26
C ILE A 66 8.51 7.61 -3.42
N GLU A 67 8.17 7.99 -4.66
CA GLU A 67 7.12 8.99 -4.94
C GLU A 67 5.72 8.37 -5.04
N GLY A 68 5.58 7.04 -4.93
CA GLY A 68 4.30 6.35 -4.88
C GLY A 68 3.65 6.03 -6.25
N HIS A 69 4.32 6.32 -7.37
CA HIS A 69 3.78 6.09 -8.72
C HIS A 69 3.45 4.62 -9.00
N ASP A 70 4.29 3.69 -8.53
CA ASP A 70 4.04 2.24 -8.68
C ASP A 70 2.79 1.80 -7.89
N ALA A 71 2.67 2.28 -6.63
CA ALA A 71 1.48 2.03 -5.82
C ALA A 71 0.22 2.64 -6.46
N CYS A 72 0.33 3.84 -7.05
CA CYS A 72 -0.76 4.53 -7.76
C CYS A 72 -1.28 3.70 -8.95
N ARG A 73 -0.39 3.21 -9.81
CA ARG A 73 -0.78 2.33 -10.93
C ARG A 73 -1.47 1.06 -10.44
N LYS A 74 -0.97 0.45 -9.36
CA LYS A 74 -1.54 -0.78 -8.79
C LYS A 74 -2.94 -0.53 -8.19
N ILE A 75 -3.14 0.56 -7.45
CA ILE A 75 -4.47 0.86 -6.89
C ILE A 75 -5.48 1.23 -7.98
N CYS A 76 -5.07 1.91 -9.06
CA CYS A 76 -5.94 2.19 -10.21
C CYS A 76 -6.48 0.90 -10.86
N ILE A 77 -5.64 -0.12 -11.00
CA ILE A 77 -6.05 -1.41 -11.55
C ILE A 77 -7.00 -2.13 -10.58
N LEU A 78 -6.70 -2.14 -9.28
CA LEU A 78 -7.58 -2.74 -8.27
C LEU A 78 -8.94 -2.04 -8.21
N ALA A 79 -8.96 -0.71 -8.27
CA ALA A 79 -10.17 0.08 -8.34
C ALA A 79 -10.99 -0.24 -9.61
N SER A 80 -10.32 -0.37 -10.75
CA SER A 80 -10.98 -0.73 -12.01
C SER A 80 -11.63 -2.12 -11.94
N LEU A 81 -10.96 -3.09 -11.32
CA LEU A 81 -11.49 -4.44 -11.10
C LEU A 81 -12.65 -4.46 -10.10
N ALA A 82 -12.58 -3.66 -9.04
CA ALA A 82 -13.58 -3.64 -7.97
C ALA A 82 -14.86 -2.86 -8.32
N PHE A 83 -14.72 -1.74 -9.04
CA PHE A 83 -15.80 -0.79 -9.27
C PHE A 83 -16.21 -0.68 -10.74
N GLY A 84 -15.58 -1.44 -11.64
CA GLY A 84 -15.95 -1.52 -13.06
C GLY A 84 -15.74 -0.23 -13.85
N LYS A 85 -15.00 0.76 -13.32
CA LYS A 85 -14.68 2.02 -13.97
C LYS A 85 -13.17 2.17 -14.09
N HIS A 86 -12.69 2.52 -15.28
CA HIS A 86 -11.28 2.81 -15.47
C HIS A 86 -10.89 4.05 -14.67
N VAL A 87 -9.79 3.95 -13.91
CA VAL A 87 -9.23 5.04 -13.13
C VAL A 87 -7.86 5.41 -13.71
N TYR A 88 -7.70 6.68 -14.08
CA TYR A 88 -6.44 7.18 -14.61
C TYR A 88 -5.52 7.61 -13.46
N PRO A 89 -4.23 7.25 -13.48
CA PRO A 89 -3.27 7.66 -12.45
C PRO A 89 -3.26 9.17 -12.18
N ASP A 90 -3.40 9.99 -13.22
CA ASP A 90 -3.43 11.45 -13.13
C ASP A 90 -4.60 12.01 -12.30
N SER A 91 -5.64 11.19 -12.06
CA SER A 91 -6.79 11.52 -11.23
C SER A 91 -6.67 11.05 -9.78
N VAL A 92 -5.57 10.38 -9.43
CA VAL A 92 -5.32 9.82 -8.10
C VAL A 92 -4.31 10.71 -7.37
N HIS A 93 -4.72 11.25 -6.22
CA HIS A 93 -3.78 11.93 -5.34
C HIS A 93 -2.70 10.95 -4.90
N THR A 94 -1.44 11.28 -5.19
CA THR A 94 -0.29 10.42 -4.95
C THR A 94 0.78 11.20 -4.20
N GLU A 95 1.07 10.76 -2.99
CA GLU A 95 2.11 11.27 -2.13
C GLU A 95 3.08 10.13 -1.77
N GLY A 96 4.37 10.42 -1.88
CA GLY A 96 5.46 9.49 -1.59
C GLY A 96 5.87 9.47 -0.13
N ILE A 97 6.99 8.79 0.15
CA ILE A 97 7.55 8.66 1.51
C ILE A 97 8.78 9.55 1.75
N THR A 98 9.18 10.38 0.79
CA THR A 98 10.44 11.16 0.83
C THR A 98 10.49 12.21 1.93
N ASN A 99 9.32 12.69 2.38
CA ASN A 99 9.23 13.72 3.42
C ASN A 99 9.01 13.13 4.82
N ILE A 100 8.95 11.81 4.96
CA ILE A 100 8.75 11.16 6.24
C ILE A 100 10.03 11.24 7.07
N THR A 101 9.90 11.71 8.30
CA THR A 101 11.01 11.86 9.24
C THR A 101 10.93 10.82 10.36
N LEU A 102 12.03 10.65 11.09
CA LEU A 102 12.04 9.86 12.32
C LEU A 102 11.15 10.45 13.43
N GLU A 103 10.87 11.76 13.38
CA GLU A 103 9.93 12.39 14.32
C GLU A 103 8.51 11.92 14.04
N ASP A 104 8.10 11.86 12.76
CA ASP A 104 6.79 11.33 12.36
C ASP A 104 6.61 9.88 12.82
N VAL A 105 7.64 9.05 12.67
CA VAL A 105 7.64 7.65 13.13
C VAL A 105 7.40 7.57 14.65
N LYS A 106 8.10 8.40 15.44
CA LYS A 106 7.91 8.46 16.90
C LYS A 106 6.52 8.96 17.28
N TYR A 107 5.97 9.91 16.54
CA TYR A 107 4.60 10.38 16.76
C TYR A 107 3.59 9.26 16.47
N ALA A 108 3.76 8.54 15.36
CA ALA A 108 2.90 7.39 15.04
C ALA A 108 2.92 6.35 16.16
N GLU A 109 4.11 6.00 16.66
CA GLU A 109 4.28 5.06 17.78
C GLU A 109 3.54 5.53 19.04
N ALA A 110 3.65 6.82 19.38
CA ALA A 110 2.95 7.41 20.53
C ALA A 110 1.41 7.32 20.41
N PHE A 111 0.87 7.24 19.18
CA PHE A 111 -0.55 7.01 18.91
C PHE A 111 -0.91 5.52 18.71
N ASN A 112 -0.03 4.58 19.06
CA ASN A 112 -0.19 3.14 18.81
C ASN A 112 -0.46 2.82 17.33
N CYS A 113 0.23 3.54 16.45
CA CYS A 113 0.16 3.40 15.00
C CYS A 113 1.55 3.20 14.41
N VAL A 114 1.59 2.76 13.15
CA VAL A 114 2.78 2.75 12.30
C VAL A 114 2.52 3.54 11.04
N ILE A 115 3.57 4.07 10.43
CA ILE A 115 3.47 4.74 9.12
C ILE A 115 3.62 3.69 8.02
N LYS A 116 2.65 3.65 7.09
CA LYS A 116 2.71 2.79 5.90
C LYS A 116 2.30 3.60 4.67
N LEU A 117 2.90 3.34 3.51
CA LEU A 117 2.43 3.88 2.23
C LEU A 117 1.21 3.07 1.78
N ILE A 118 0.02 3.66 1.88
CA ILE A 118 -1.23 2.98 1.61
C ILE A 118 -1.84 3.50 0.31
N GLY A 119 -2.07 2.58 -0.63
CA GLY A 119 -3.03 2.79 -1.71
C GLY A 119 -4.43 2.42 -1.23
N LYS A 120 -5.35 3.38 -1.27
CA LYS A 120 -6.73 3.21 -0.80
C LYS A 120 -7.72 3.61 -1.87
N VAL A 121 -8.76 2.82 -2.04
CA VAL A 121 -9.96 3.18 -2.79
C VAL A 121 -11.21 2.81 -2.00
N LYS A 122 -12.18 3.72 -1.92
CA LYS A 122 -13.43 3.52 -1.19
C LYS A 122 -14.62 3.99 -2.03
N ARG A 123 -15.72 3.26 -1.97
CA ARG A 123 -17.01 3.71 -2.50
C ARG A 123 -17.67 4.70 -1.55
N LEU A 124 -18.09 5.84 -2.08
CA LEU A 124 -18.86 6.85 -1.35
C LEU A 124 -20.37 6.59 -1.52
N ASP A 125 -21.17 7.08 -0.57
CA ASP A 125 -22.63 6.97 -0.61
C ASP A 125 -23.25 7.63 -1.86
N SER A 126 -22.55 8.64 -2.42
CA SER A 126 -22.90 9.29 -3.69
C SER A 126 -22.75 8.39 -4.92
N GLY A 127 -22.20 7.18 -4.78
CA GLY A 127 -21.88 6.28 -5.90
C GLY A 127 -20.58 6.62 -6.63
N LYS A 128 -19.84 7.65 -6.18
CA LYS A 128 -18.47 7.94 -6.62
C LYS A 128 -17.47 7.09 -5.85
N ILE A 129 -16.23 7.05 -6.34
CA ILE A 129 -15.10 6.45 -5.63
C ILE A 129 -14.16 7.56 -5.14
N ASP A 130 -13.60 7.36 -3.96
CA ASP A 130 -12.49 8.14 -3.42
C ASP A 130 -11.24 7.27 -3.50
N ILE A 131 -10.17 7.77 -4.12
CA ILE A 131 -8.97 7.00 -4.40
C ILE A 131 -7.73 7.85 -4.18
N LEU A 132 -6.74 7.31 -3.46
CA LEU A 132 -5.49 7.99 -3.18
C LEU A 132 -4.37 7.01 -2.81
N VAL A 133 -3.14 7.49 -2.90
CA VAL A 133 -1.93 6.87 -2.37
C VAL A 133 -1.22 7.90 -1.52
N ALA A 134 -1.00 7.60 -0.24
CA ALA A 134 -0.25 8.47 0.65
C ALA A 134 0.31 7.70 1.84
N PRO A 135 1.35 8.21 2.51
CA PRO A 135 1.71 7.75 3.85
C PRO A 135 0.54 7.95 4.81
N MET A 136 0.20 6.92 5.57
CA MET A 136 -0.89 6.96 6.54
C MET A 136 -0.46 6.37 7.87
N PHE A 137 -1.04 6.90 8.96
CA PHE A 137 -1.00 6.25 10.25
C PHE A 137 -1.97 5.06 10.23
N VAL A 138 -1.40 3.87 10.36
CA VAL A 138 -2.12 2.61 10.41
C VAL A 138 -2.10 2.12 11.86
N PRO A 139 -3.25 1.97 12.52
CA PRO A 139 -3.30 1.46 13.89
C PRO A 139 -2.68 0.07 14.00
N ASN A 140 -1.94 -0.21 15.08
CA ASN A 140 -1.25 -1.49 15.27
C ASN A 140 -2.19 -2.71 15.29
N MET A 141 -3.47 -2.50 15.61
CA MET A 141 -4.52 -3.53 15.53
C MET A 141 -4.96 -3.88 14.10
N SER A 142 -4.61 -3.06 13.11
CA SER A 142 -4.90 -3.33 11.70
C SER A 142 -4.01 -4.46 11.18
N GLN A 143 -4.57 -5.32 10.33
CA GLN A 143 -3.79 -6.37 9.66
C GLN A 143 -2.70 -5.79 8.74
N LEU A 144 -2.87 -4.57 8.24
CA LEU A 144 -1.87 -3.90 7.40
C LEU A 144 -0.68 -3.36 8.20
N ALA A 145 -0.82 -3.16 9.52
CA ALA A 145 0.26 -2.63 10.34
C ALA A 145 1.44 -3.61 10.45
N ASN A 146 1.12 -4.91 10.55
CA ASN A 146 2.08 -6.00 10.77
C ASN A 146 2.67 -6.57 9.46
N ILE A 147 2.54 -5.83 8.36
CA ILE A 147 3.09 -6.22 7.06
C ILE A 147 4.38 -5.44 6.86
N ASP A 148 5.50 -6.11 7.10
CA ASP A 148 6.82 -5.50 7.17
C ASP A 148 7.74 -5.94 6.03
N ASN A 149 8.88 -5.26 5.91
CA ASN A 149 9.91 -5.53 4.90
C ASN A 149 9.35 -5.43 3.47
N GLU A 150 9.82 -6.27 2.54
CA GLU A 150 9.45 -6.21 1.12
C GLU A 150 8.06 -6.80 0.80
N PHE A 151 7.29 -7.15 1.82
CA PHE A 151 5.99 -7.78 1.64
C PHE A 151 4.90 -6.76 1.28
N ASN A 152 3.93 -7.25 0.51
CA ASN A 152 2.74 -6.52 0.13
C ASN A 152 1.53 -7.08 0.87
N GLY A 153 0.54 -6.20 1.07
CA GLY A 153 -0.72 -6.53 1.69
C GLY A 153 -1.87 -5.84 0.99
N ILE A 154 -2.93 -6.58 0.68
CA ILE A 154 -4.15 -6.02 0.08
C ILE A 154 -5.32 -6.45 0.94
N MET A 155 -5.93 -5.50 1.63
CA MET A 155 -7.15 -5.68 2.39
C MET A 155 -8.34 -5.27 1.52
N VAL A 156 -9.30 -6.16 1.37
CA VAL A 156 -10.56 -5.93 0.66
C VAL A 156 -11.70 -6.06 1.67
N ARG A 157 -12.49 -4.99 1.80
CA ARG A 157 -13.68 -4.95 2.64
C ARG A 157 -14.92 -5.12 1.76
N GLY A 158 -15.64 -6.22 1.96
CA GLY A 158 -16.89 -6.54 1.26
C GLY A 158 -18.09 -6.60 2.21
N ASP A 159 -19.28 -6.59 1.64
CA ASP A 159 -20.56 -6.72 2.35
C ASP A 159 -20.74 -8.08 3.04
N CYS A 160 -20.52 -9.18 2.35
CA CYS A 160 -20.72 -10.53 2.91
C CYS A 160 -19.44 -11.15 3.49
N THR A 161 -18.27 -10.70 3.03
CA THR A 161 -16.98 -11.31 3.41
C THR A 161 -16.31 -10.62 4.59
N GLY A 162 -16.76 -9.42 4.97
CA GLY A 162 -16.02 -8.55 5.89
C GLY A 162 -14.64 -8.20 5.33
N ASP A 163 -13.63 -8.16 6.21
CA ASP A 163 -12.25 -7.84 5.85
C ASP A 163 -11.49 -9.10 5.44
N VAL A 164 -11.05 -9.15 4.18
CA VAL A 164 -10.20 -10.21 3.64
C VAL A 164 -8.83 -9.63 3.31
N VAL A 165 -7.77 -10.24 3.81
CA VAL A 165 -6.39 -9.79 3.59
C VAL A 165 -5.63 -10.79 2.74
N PHE A 166 -5.03 -10.29 1.66
CA PHE A 166 -4.11 -11.02 0.81
C PHE A 166 -2.69 -10.53 1.09
N TYR A 167 -1.81 -11.45 1.49
CA TYR A 167 -0.44 -11.15 1.90
C TYR A 167 0.57 -11.99 1.11
N GLY A 168 1.72 -11.40 0.78
CA GLY A 168 2.81 -12.10 0.12
C GLY A 168 3.86 -11.16 -0.47
N LYS A 169 4.85 -11.71 -1.17
CA LYS A 169 5.89 -10.89 -1.80
C LYS A 169 5.34 -10.20 -3.05
N GLY A 170 5.47 -8.87 -3.10
CA GLY A 170 5.05 -8.04 -4.23
C GLY A 170 5.98 -8.11 -5.44
N ALA A 171 7.21 -8.59 -5.25
CA ALA A 171 8.22 -8.86 -6.26
C ALA A 171 9.09 -10.05 -5.85
N GLY A 172 9.47 -10.89 -6.81
CA GLY A 172 10.33 -12.06 -6.63
C GLY A 172 10.57 -12.72 -7.98
N LYS A 173 11.81 -13.17 -8.24
CA LYS A 173 12.21 -13.86 -9.47
C LYS A 173 11.39 -15.12 -9.73
#